data_AF-A0A1Y2GYM0-F1
#
_entry.id   AF-A0A1Y2GYM0-F1
#
_cell.length_a   1.000
_cell.length_b   1.000
_cell.length_c   1.000
_cell.angle_alpha   90.00
_cell.angle_beta   90.00
_cell.angle_gamma   90.00
#
_symmetry.space_group_name_H-M   'P 1'
#
loop_
_entity.id
_entity.type
_entity.pdbx_description
1 polymer ?
#
loop_
_entity_poly.entity_id
_entity_poly.type
_entity_poly.pdbx_seq_one_letter_code
_entity_poly.pdbx_strand_id
1 'polypeptide(L)'
;MVTTPSLRIQLNGVLLSTLLFECANARIDFEGLILGTIVSKTRSVIDDASDARVKTVYTTVVVQGVYKIEPTLPKFYGHSGSINEQVLEQYNIPSNLSILGYLKYRRTETHELSLRDKAVALNLKMYLEKKRASLQPSNPFAPSDDQLFIVIFALFTAKTNENRSTHDYDYTFWSIEDGTA
;
A
#
# COMPACT_ATOMS: atom_id res chain seq x y z
N MET A 1 15.80 2.97 25.41
CA MET A 1 14.88 2.00 24.79
C MET A 1 14.50 2.51 23.41
N VAL A 2 14.64 1.69 22.38
CA VAL A 2 14.13 2.01 21.03
C VAL A 2 12.63 1.72 21.04
N THR A 3 11.82 2.71 20.70
CA THR A 3 10.36 2.57 20.60
C THR A 3 10.00 1.78 19.34
N THR A 4 8.89 1.03 19.38
CA THR A 4 8.35 0.28 18.24
C THR A 4 8.32 1.19 16.99
N PRO A 5 8.85 0.73 15.84
CA PRO A 5 8.83 1.53 14.62
C PRO A 5 7.38 1.88 14.29
N SER A 6 7.09 3.17 14.17
CA SER A 6 5.74 3.63 13.87
C SER A 6 5.61 3.87 12.37
N LEU A 7 4.68 3.13 11.77
CA LEU A 7 4.35 3.24 10.36
C LEU A 7 3.39 4.41 10.13
N ARG A 8 3.69 5.22 9.12
CA ARG A 8 2.82 6.31 8.65
C ARG A 8 2.60 6.19 7.16
N ILE A 9 1.39 6.47 6.71
CA ILE A 9 1.07 6.55 5.30
C ILE A 9 0.77 8.01 4.99
N GLN A 10 1.46 8.56 3.99
CA GLN A 10 1.26 9.92 3.52
C GLN A 10 0.68 9.87 2.11
N LEU A 11 -0.48 10.48 1.96
CA LEU A 11 -1.18 10.65 0.70
C LEU A 11 -1.44 12.15 0.52
N ASN A 12 -1.13 12.71 -0.65
CA ASN A 12 -1.47 14.11 -0.91
C ASN A 12 -2.98 14.26 -1.18
N GLY A 13 -3.51 15.46 -0.90
CA GLY A 13 -4.95 15.72 -1.08
C GLY A 13 -5.40 15.56 -2.53
N VAL A 14 -4.56 15.92 -3.50
CA VAL A 14 -4.87 15.80 -4.93
C VAL A 14 -5.09 14.35 -5.34
N LEU A 15 -4.22 13.43 -4.91
CA LEU A 15 -4.34 12.01 -5.22
C LEU A 15 -5.53 11.40 -4.50
N LEU A 16 -5.77 11.76 -3.23
CA LEU A 16 -6.98 11.31 -2.51
C LEU A 16 -8.25 11.77 -3.23
N SER A 17 -8.36 13.04 -3.59
CA SER A 17 -9.51 13.56 -4.34
C SER A 17 -9.67 12.89 -5.71
N THR A 18 -8.56 12.61 -6.40
CA THR A 18 -8.59 11.88 -7.68
C THR A 18 -9.11 10.46 -7.48
N LEU A 19 -8.65 9.74 -6.45
CA LEU A 19 -9.14 8.40 -6.12
C LEU A 19 -10.62 8.39 -5.76
N LEU A 20 -11.07 9.36 -4.96
CA LEU A 20 -12.50 9.50 -4.62
C LEU A 20 -13.35 9.84 -5.85
N PHE A 21 -12.83 10.68 -6.75
CA PHE A 21 -13.48 10.97 -8.03
C PHE A 21 -13.60 9.71 -8.91
N GLU A 22 -12.54 8.90 -8.99
CA GLU A 22 -12.57 7.60 -9.67
C GLU A 22 -13.59 6.66 -9.04
N CYS A 23 -13.64 6.58 -7.70
CA CYS A 23 -14.64 5.79 -6.97
C CYS A 23 -16.08 6.25 -7.30
N ALA A 24 -16.33 7.56 -7.35
CA ALA A 24 -17.64 8.10 -7.67
C ALA A 24 -18.10 7.77 -9.10
N ASN A 25 -17.17 7.71 -10.05
CA ASN A 25 -17.46 7.42 -11.46
C ASN A 25 -17.39 5.93 -11.82
N ALA A 26 -16.87 5.09 -10.92
CA ALA A 26 -16.68 3.67 -11.16
C ALA A 26 -18.02 2.94 -11.31
N ARG A 27 -18.27 2.38 -12.50
CA ARG A 27 -19.46 1.54 -12.77
C ARG A 27 -19.34 0.13 -12.21
N ILE A 28 -18.11 -0.31 -11.94
CA ILE A 28 -17.74 -1.61 -11.42
C ILE A 28 -16.66 -1.44 -10.36
N ASP A 29 -16.47 -2.44 -9.51
CA ASP A 29 -15.31 -2.52 -8.62
C ASP A 29 -14.02 -2.45 -9.45
N PHE A 30 -13.01 -1.77 -8.92
CA PHE A 30 -11.71 -1.66 -9.58
C PHE A 30 -10.57 -1.94 -8.61
N GLU A 31 -9.42 -2.22 -9.20
CA GLU A 31 -8.21 -2.64 -8.50
C GLU A 31 -7.04 -1.79 -9.02
N GLY A 32 -5.99 -1.64 -8.23
CA GLY A 32 -4.84 -0.84 -8.62
C GLY A 32 -3.60 -1.11 -7.81
N LEU A 33 -2.44 -0.69 -8.30
CA LEU A 33 -1.19 -0.73 -7.56
C LEU A 33 -0.89 0.62 -6.95
N ILE A 34 -0.45 0.62 -5.70
CA ILE A 34 -0.06 1.83 -4.99
C ILE A 34 1.41 2.10 -5.30
N LEU A 35 1.72 3.30 -5.77
CA LEU A 35 3.06 3.69 -6.22
C LEU A 35 3.64 4.80 -5.34
N GLY A 36 4.95 4.76 -5.12
CA GLY A 36 5.67 5.84 -4.44
C GLY A 36 6.98 5.39 -3.82
N THR A 37 7.29 5.92 -2.64
CA THR A 37 8.58 5.72 -1.95
C THR A 37 8.40 5.48 -0.45
N ILE A 38 9.34 4.76 0.15
CA ILE A 38 9.40 4.54 1.61
C ILE A 38 10.54 5.38 2.17
N VAL A 39 10.24 6.23 3.14
CA VAL A 39 11.20 7.12 3.79
C VAL A 39 11.28 6.79 5.28
N SER A 40 12.43 6.31 5.74
CA SER A 40 12.68 6.10 7.17
C SER A 40 13.36 7.33 7.77
N LYS A 41 12.78 7.91 8.83
CA LYS A 41 13.33 9.06 9.55
C LYS A 41 13.40 8.74 11.05
N THR A 42 14.58 8.87 11.63
CA THR A 42 14.77 8.82 13.07
C THR A 42 14.52 10.21 13.65
N ARG A 43 13.46 10.37 14.45
CA ARG A 43 13.22 11.58 15.23
C ARG A 43 13.71 11.35 16.65
N SER A 44 14.60 12.22 17.13
CA SER A 44 14.84 12.33 18.57
C SER A 44 13.81 13.28 19.14
N VAL A 45 12.95 12.76 20.02
CA VAL A 45 12.05 13.58 20.83
C VAL A 45 12.78 13.83 22.14
N ILE A 46 12.95 15.12 22.44
CA ILE A 46 13.38 15.56 23.77
C ILE A 46 12.08 15.65 24.58
N ASP A 47 12.02 14.88 25.65
CA ASP A 47 10.90 14.89 26.59
C ASP A 47 11.31 15.76 27.78
N ASP A 48 10.50 16.77 28.12
CA ASP A 48 10.80 17.69 29.23
C ASP A 48 10.73 16.99 30.60
N ALA A 49 10.20 15.76 30.66
CA ALA A 49 10.11 14.94 31.87
C ALA A 49 11.39 14.15 32.19
N SER A 50 12.34 14.01 31.26
CA SER A 50 13.58 13.26 31.51
C SER A 50 14.76 13.76 30.68
N ASP A 51 15.98 13.70 31.24
CA ASP A 51 17.24 14.00 30.53
C ASP A 51 17.56 12.97 29.41
N ALA A 52 16.68 11.97 29.20
CA ALA A 52 16.84 10.90 28.25
C ALA A 52 16.22 11.26 26.89
N ARG A 53 17.06 11.31 25.84
CA ARG A 53 16.57 11.45 24.46
C ARG A 53 15.89 10.16 23.99
N VAL A 54 14.57 10.19 23.84
CA VAL A 54 13.83 9.08 23.21
C VAL A 54 14.00 9.18 21.70
N LYS A 55 14.70 8.21 21.11
CA LYS A 55 14.80 8.06 19.65
C LYS A 55 13.63 7.21 19.17
N THR A 56 12.77 7.80 18.33
CA THR A 56 11.68 7.10 17.66
C THR A 56 11.95 7.06 16.17
N VAL A 57 11.96 5.86 15.61
CA VAL A 57 12.08 5.65 14.17
C VAL A 57 10.68 5.66 13.56
N TYR A 58 10.45 6.57 12.61
CA TYR A 58 9.22 6.66 11.83
C TYR A 58 9.50 6.17 10.42
N THR A 59 8.81 5.11 10.00
CA THR A 59 8.81 4.69 8.60
C THR A 59 7.58 5.28 7.93
N THR A 60 7.79 6.11 6.91
CA THR A 60 6.73 6.78 6.19
C THR A 60 6.63 6.23 4.77
N VAL A 61 5.48 5.67 4.43
CA VAL A 61 5.10 5.27 3.08
C VAL A 61 4.50 6.49 2.39
N VAL A 62 5.22 7.09 1.45
CA VAL A 62 4.79 8.26 0.70
C VAL A 62 4.16 7.78 -0.60
N VAL A 63 2.83 7.85 -0.67
CA VAL A 63 2.06 7.48 -1.86
C VAL A 63 2.06 8.64 -2.84
N GLN A 64 2.56 8.38 -4.04
CA GLN A 64 2.77 9.37 -5.10
C GLN A 64 1.91 9.11 -6.33
N GLY A 65 1.35 7.90 -6.47
CA GLY A 65 0.43 7.57 -7.56
C GLY A 65 -0.30 6.25 -7.32
N VAL A 66 -1.29 6.00 -8.16
CA VAL A 66 -1.99 4.71 -8.24
C VAL A 66 -2.04 4.30 -9.71
N TYR A 67 -1.58 3.09 -10.01
CA TYR A 67 -1.77 2.47 -11.31
C TYR A 67 -3.09 1.71 -11.28
N LYS A 68 -4.12 2.25 -11.93
CA LYS A 68 -5.43 1.60 -12.04
C LYS A 68 -5.33 0.43 -13.02
N ILE A 69 -5.80 -0.74 -12.61
CA ILE A 69 -5.82 -1.93 -13.47
C ILE A 69 -7.11 -1.89 -14.27
N GLU A 70 -6.98 -1.62 -15.56
CA GLU A 70 -8.13 -1.59 -16.47
C GLU A 70 -8.75 -2.97 -16.62
N PRO A 71 -10.09 -3.08 -16.74
CA PRO A 71 -10.78 -4.37 -16.86
C PRO A 71 -10.34 -5.21 -18.07
N THR A 72 -9.79 -4.56 -19.10
CA THR A 72 -9.27 -5.21 -20.31
C THR A 72 -7.88 -5.78 -20.15
N LEU A 73 -7.15 -5.39 -19.09
CA LEU A 73 -5.81 -5.91 -18.81
C LEU A 73 -5.90 -7.23 -18.05
N PRO A 74 -5.00 -8.20 -18.33
CA PRO A 74 -4.90 -9.39 -17.50
C PRO A 74 -4.54 -8.99 -16.08
N LYS A 75 -5.17 -9.64 -15.09
CA LYS A 75 -4.81 -9.42 -13.69
C LYS A 75 -3.41 -9.94 -13.41
N PHE A 76 -2.67 -9.22 -12.57
CA PHE A 76 -1.33 -9.63 -12.10
C PHE A 76 -1.37 -10.78 -11.09
N TYR A 77 -2.55 -11.36 -10.83
CA TYR A 77 -2.71 -12.46 -9.88
C TYR A 77 -3.78 -13.45 -10.35
N GLY A 78 -3.62 -14.72 -9.96
CA GLY A 78 -4.53 -15.82 -10.28
C GLY A 78 -5.68 -15.98 -9.28
N HIS A 79 -6.54 -16.98 -9.48
CA HIS A 79 -7.72 -17.18 -8.63
C HIS A 79 -7.39 -17.46 -7.14
N SER A 80 -6.24 -18.08 -6.89
CA SER A 80 -5.68 -18.35 -5.55
C SER A 80 -4.96 -17.15 -4.92
N GLY A 81 -4.85 -16.03 -5.64
CA GLY A 81 -4.05 -14.87 -5.22
C GLY A 81 -2.55 -15.01 -5.52
N SER A 82 -2.12 -16.03 -6.25
CA SER A 82 -0.72 -16.18 -6.69
C SER A 82 -0.34 -15.11 -7.71
N ILE A 83 0.80 -14.44 -7.54
CA ILE A 83 1.26 -13.39 -8.45
C ILE A 83 1.70 -13.98 -9.79
N ASN A 84 1.22 -13.39 -10.87
CA ASN A 84 1.71 -13.62 -12.22
C ASN A 84 2.79 -12.57 -12.53
N GLU A 85 4.05 -12.95 -12.31
CA GLU A 85 5.22 -12.06 -12.46
C GLU A 85 5.28 -11.46 -13.88
N GLN A 86 5.00 -12.27 -14.91
CA GLN A 86 5.04 -11.84 -16.32
C GLN A 86 4.04 -10.73 -16.63
N VAL A 87 2.82 -10.84 -16.09
CA VAL A 87 1.80 -9.79 -16.27
C VAL A 87 2.16 -8.53 -15.50
N LEU A 88 2.64 -8.70 -14.26
CA LEU A 88 3.02 -7.56 -13.41
C LEU A 88 4.16 -6.74 -14.02
N GLU A 89 5.11 -7.40 -14.69
CA GLU A 89 6.25 -6.76 -15.37
C GLU A 89 5.87 -6.05 -16.68
N GLN A 90 4.73 -6.39 -17.27
CA GLN A 90 4.20 -5.70 -18.44
C GLN A 90 3.50 -4.38 -18.10
N TYR A 91 3.19 -4.14 -16.82
CA TYR A 91 2.57 -2.89 -16.40
C TYR A 91 3.59 -1.75 -16.52
N ASN A 92 3.18 -0.68 -17.20
CA ASN A 92 4.04 0.49 -17.44
C ASN A 92 4.11 1.38 -16.20
N ILE A 93 4.85 0.92 -15.19
CA ILE A 93 5.10 1.68 -13.96
C ILE A 93 6.23 2.69 -14.22
N PRO A 94 6.07 3.98 -13.87
CA PRO A 94 7.13 4.97 -13.99
C PRO A 94 8.40 4.52 -13.27
N SER A 95 9.55 4.60 -13.95
CA SER A 95 10.83 4.08 -13.43
C SER A 95 11.32 4.77 -12.15
N ASN A 96 10.77 5.94 -11.83
CA ASN A 96 11.07 6.70 -10.62
C ASN A 96 10.18 6.33 -9.42
N LEU A 97 9.22 5.42 -9.61
CA LEU A 97 8.28 4.98 -8.57
C LEU A 97 8.41 3.47 -8.33
N SER A 98 8.22 3.08 -7.07
CA SER A 98 8.16 1.67 -6.69
C SER A 98 6.72 1.26 -6.38
N ILE A 99 6.39 0.00 -6.62
CA ILE A 99 5.14 -0.60 -6.13
C ILE A 99 5.26 -0.73 -4.61
N LEU A 100 4.37 -0.07 -3.88
CA LEU A 100 4.29 -0.09 -2.41
C LEU A 100 3.15 -0.96 -1.90
N GLY A 101 2.23 -1.36 -2.78
CA GLY A 101 0.98 -1.91 -2.31
C GLY A 101 -0.06 -2.18 -3.38
N TYR A 102 -1.21 -2.60 -2.89
CA TYR A 102 -2.36 -2.96 -3.67
C TYR A 102 -3.60 -2.20 -3.16
N LEU A 103 -4.40 -1.70 -4.08
CA LEU A 103 -5.60 -0.94 -3.81
C LEU A 103 -6.80 -1.65 -4.41
N LYS A 104 -7.91 -1.62 -3.68
CA LYS A 104 -9.20 -2.10 -4.17
C LYS A 104 -10.30 -1.13 -3.82
N TYR A 105 -11.18 -0.89 -4.78
CA TYR A 105 -12.45 -0.21 -4.56
C TYR A 105 -13.60 -1.20 -4.66
N ARG A 106 -14.55 -1.11 -3.73
CA ARG A 106 -15.80 -1.87 -3.73
C ARG A 106 -17.00 -0.96 -3.57
N ARG A 107 -18.07 -1.30 -4.26
CA ARG A 107 -19.38 -0.64 -4.09
C ARG A 107 -20.23 -1.24 -2.94
N THR A 108 -19.72 -2.27 -2.28
CA THR A 108 -20.42 -2.99 -1.20
C THR A 108 -20.14 -2.37 0.17
N GLU A 109 -21.05 -2.60 1.13
CA GLU A 109 -20.98 -2.03 2.49
C GLU A 109 -19.92 -2.67 3.40
N THR A 110 -19.34 -3.80 3.03
CA THR A 110 -18.34 -4.47 3.87
C THR A 110 -16.96 -3.83 3.74
N HIS A 111 -16.52 -3.16 4.80
CA HIS A 111 -15.19 -2.57 4.92
C HIS A 111 -14.15 -3.56 5.48
N GLU A 112 -14.18 -4.81 4.98
CA GLU A 112 -13.32 -5.89 5.45
C GLU A 112 -12.50 -6.51 4.32
N LEU A 113 -11.26 -6.91 4.64
CA LEU A 113 -10.40 -7.64 3.73
C LEU A 113 -10.89 -9.07 3.55
N SER A 114 -11.17 -9.46 2.31
CA SER A 114 -11.46 -10.86 1.98
C SER A 114 -10.20 -11.71 2.07
N LEU A 115 -10.36 -13.03 2.21
CA LEU A 115 -9.24 -13.98 2.18
C LEU A 115 -8.39 -13.83 0.90
N ARG A 116 -9.03 -13.52 -0.23
CA ARG A 116 -8.32 -13.28 -1.49
C ARG A 116 -7.48 -12.00 -1.44
N ASP A 117 -7.99 -10.92 -0.82
CA ASP A 117 -7.22 -9.67 -0.73
C ASP A 117 -5.97 -9.89 0.12
N LYS A 118 -6.11 -10.60 1.25
CA LYS A 118 -4.99 -10.97 2.11
C LYS A 118 -3.96 -11.81 1.35
N ALA A 119 -4.42 -12.84 0.61
CA ALA A 119 -3.55 -13.69 -0.18
C ALA A 119 -2.79 -12.92 -1.28
N VAL A 120 -3.49 -12.04 -2.02
CA VAL A 120 -2.86 -11.20 -3.05
C VAL A 120 -1.83 -10.26 -2.44
N ALA A 121 -2.16 -9.60 -1.32
CA ALA A 121 -1.28 -8.63 -0.70
C ALA A 121 -0.02 -9.30 -0.10
N LEU A 122 -0.17 -10.49 0.50
CA LEU A 122 0.94 -11.29 1.01
C LEU A 122 1.84 -11.81 -0.13
N ASN A 123 1.26 -12.39 -1.18
CA ASN A 123 2.04 -12.89 -2.30
C ASN A 123 2.72 -11.75 -3.08
N LEU A 124 2.09 -10.56 -3.15
CA LEU A 124 2.71 -9.36 -3.71
C LEU A 124 3.92 -8.93 -2.88
N LYS A 125 3.82 -8.96 -1.55
CA LYS A 125 4.96 -8.71 -0.65
C LYS A 125 6.11 -9.65 -0.93
N MET A 126 5.86 -10.96 -0.94
CA MET A 126 6.89 -11.97 -1.23
C MET A 126 7.55 -11.76 -2.61
N TYR A 127 6.76 -11.44 -3.64
CA TYR A 127 7.30 -11.14 -4.96
C TYR A 127 8.23 -9.91 -4.95
N LEU A 128 7.81 -8.82 -4.32
CA LEU A 128 8.59 -7.58 -4.30
C LEU A 128 9.87 -7.72 -3.45
N GLU A 129 9.82 -8.48 -2.36
CA GLU A 129 11.00 -8.83 -1.55
C GLU A 129 12.02 -9.63 -2.36
N LYS A 130 11.56 -10.69 -3.05
CA LYS A 130 12.40 -11.50 -3.96
C LYS A 130 13.01 -10.64 -5.06
N LYS A 131 12.22 -9.75 -5.67
CA LYS A 131 12.69 -8.83 -6.72
C LYS A 131 13.73 -7.83 -6.21
N ARG A 132 13.55 -7.32 -4.98
CA ARG A 132 14.54 -6.44 -4.35
C ARG A 132 15.86 -7.20 -4.10
N ALA A 133 15.78 -8.43 -3.60
CA ALA A 133 16.96 -9.25 -3.33
C ALA A 133 17.73 -9.60 -4.62
N SER A 134 17.04 -9.92 -5.72
CA SER A 134 17.69 -10.24 -7.00
C SER A 134 18.34 -9.03 -7.67
N LEU A 135 17.84 -7.82 -7.43
CA LEU A 135 18.40 -6.56 -7.95
C LEU A 135 19.60 -6.03 -7.13
N GLN A 136 19.94 -6.65 -5.99
CA GLN A 136 21.09 -6.27 -5.17
C GLN A 136 22.23 -7.29 -5.25
N PRO A 137 23.09 -7.27 -6.28
CA PRO A 137 24.42 -7.84 -6.16
C PRO A 137 25.36 -6.78 -5.55
N SER A 138 25.86 -7.04 -4.34
CA SER A 138 27.11 -6.45 -3.81
C SER A 138 27.22 -4.92 -3.65
N ASN A 139 26.14 -4.17 -3.37
CA ASN A 139 26.28 -2.75 -3.01
C ASN A 139 26.49 -2.58 -1.49
N PRO A 140 27.70 -2.25 -1.00
CA PRO A 140 27.97 -2.04 0.42
C PRO A 140 27.27 -0.80 1.02
N PHE A 141 26.65 0.04 0.18
CA PHE A 141 25.83 1.19 0.60
C PHE A 141 24.32 0.93 0.49
N ALA A 142 23.90 -0.30 0.15
CA ALA A 142 22.49 -0.65 0.22
C ALA A 142 21.99 -0.52 1.67
N PRO A 143 20.75 -0.03 1.89
CA PRO A 143 20.18 0.00 3.23
C PRO A 143 20.22 -1.41 3.83
N SER A 144 20.70 -1.50 5.07
CA SER A 144 20.86 -2.75 5.82
C SER A 144 19.61 -3.62 5.76
N ASP A 145 19.80 -4.94 5.69
CA ASP A 145 18.74 -5.98 5.66
C ASP A 145 17.65 -5.81 6.75
N ASP A 146 17.95 -5.06 7.82
CA ASP A 146 17.00 -4.70 8.89
C ASP A 146 15.89 -3.71 8.49
N GLN A 147 15.88 -3.19 7.25
CA GLN A 147 14.82 -2.29 6.81
C GLN A 147 13.56 -3.07 6.41
N LEU A 148 12.57 -3.10 7.32
CA LEU A 148 11.22 -3.63 7.11
C LEU A 148 10.72 -3.38 5.67
N PHE A 149 10.47 -4.46 4.94
CA PHE A 149 9.82 -4.39 3.64
C PHE A 149 8.31 -4.27 3.85
N ILE A 150 7.78 -3.08 3.58
CA ILE A 150 6.38 -2.76 3.86
C ILE A 150 5.59 -2.79 2.56
N VAL A 151 4.57 -3.63 2.55
CA VAL A 151 3.49 -3.59 1.55
C VAL A 151 2.22 -3.14 2.23
N ILE A 152 1.54 -2.19 1.60
CA ILE A 152 0.26 -1.68 2.08
C ILE A 152 -0.90 -2.18 1.23
N PHE A 153 -2.04 -2.41 1.87
CA PHE A 153 -3.31 -2.62 1.20
C PHE A 153 -4.22 -1.42 1.46
N ALA A 154 -4.89 -0.90 0.43
CA ALA A 154 -5.91 0.13 0.57
C ALA A 154 -7.28 -0.41 0.12
N LEU A 155 -8.29 -0.29 0.98
CA LEU A 155 -9.68 -0.57 0.62
C LEU A 155 -10.45 0.75 0.61
N PHE A 156 -11.12 1.02 -0.50
CA PHE A 156 -12.10 2.09 -0.63
C PHE A 156 -13.49 1.46 -0.76
N THR A 157 -14.45 1.97 -0.01
CA THR A 157 -15.86 1.58 -0.15
C THR A 157 -16.73 2.83 -0.31
N ALA A 158 -17.77 2.72 -1.12
CA ALA A 158 -18.79 3.76 -1.21
C ALA A 158 -20.14 3.19 -0.83
N LYS A 159 -20.86 3.91 0.03
CA LYS A 159 -22.24 3.58 0.43
C LYS A 159 -23.14 4.78 0.24
N THR A 160 -24.41 4.51 -0.05
CA THR A 160 -25.43 5.55 -0.21
C THR A 160 -26.63 5.17 0.60
N ASN A 161 -27.27 6.15 1.25
CA ASN A 161 -28.54 5.90 1.92
C ASN A 161 -29.66 5.59 0.90
N GLU A 162 -30.80 5.10 1.39
CA GLU A 162 -31.92 4.62 0.56
C GLU A 162 -32.44 5.66 -0.44
N ASN A 163 -32.53 6.92 -0.01
CA ASN A 163 -33.01 8.04 -0.83
C ASN A 163 -31.90 8.70 -1.67
N ARG A 164 -30.65 8.18 -1.58
CA ARG A 164 -29.45 8.70 -2.28
C ARG A 164 -29.14 10.17 -2.01
N SER A 165 -29.59 10.72 -0.90
CA SER A 165 -29.27 12.10 -0.50
C SER A 165 -27.90 12.22 0.15
N THR A 166 -27.39 11.13 0.70
CA THR A 166 -26.13 11.08 1.44
C THR A 166 -25.25 9.98 0.85
N HIS A 167 -24.06 10.38 0.45
CA HIS A 167 -23.00 9.50 -0.04
C HIS A 167 -21.89 9.47 0.99
N ASP A 168 -21.41 8.28 1.31
CA ASP A 168 -20.33 8.08 2.25
C ASP A 168 -19.23 7.25 1.60
N TYR A 169 -17.99 7.68 1.80
CA TYR A 169 -16.79 7.09 1.22
C TYR A 169 -15.82 6.77 2.34
N ASP A 170 -15.72 5.48 2.65
CA ASP A 170 -14.79 4.99 3.66
C ASP A 170 -13.53 4.48 2.98
N TYR A 171 -12.37 4.73 3.59
CA TYR A 171 -11.12 4.17 3.14
C TYR A 171 -10.20 3.83 4.31
N THR A 172 -9.52 2.68 4.20
CA THR A 172 -8.56 2.22 5.21
C THR A 172 -7.33 1.67 4.54
N PHE A 173 -6.18 1.90 5.18
CA PHE A 173 -4.91 1.31 4.79
C PHE A 173 -4.43 0.33 5.86
N TRP A 174 -3.95 -0.83 5.43
CA TRP A 174 -3.33 -1.83 6.29
C TRP A 174 -1.88 -2.06 5.85
N SER A 175 -0.97 -2.28 6.81
CA SER A 175 0.30 -2.95 6.53
C SER A 175 0.10 -4.45 6.50
N ILE A 176 0.74 -5.12 5.53
CA ILE A 176 0.76 -6.57 5.47
C ILE A 176 1.94 -7.07 6.30
N GLU A 177 1.62 -7.62 7.46
CA GLU A 177 2.59 -8.24 8.36
C GLU A 177 2.68 -9.75 8.13
N ASP A 178 3.85 -10.33 8.41
CA ASP A 178 4.07 -11.77 8.37
C ASP A 178 3.42 -12.40 9.60
N GLY A 179 2.11 -12.68 9.57
CA GLY A 179 1.48 -13.34 10.72
C GLY A 179 -0.04 -13.43 10.79
N THR A 180 -0.81 -12.79 9.91
CA THR A 180 -2.28 -12.89 9.94
C THR A 180 -2.82 -13.55 8.68
N ALA A 181 -2.72 -14.87 8.64
CA ALA A 181 -3.57 -15.74 7.82
C ALA A 181 -4.80 -16.16 8.65
#